data_AF-A0A926SQ85-F1
#
_entry.id   AF-A0A926SQ85-F1
#
_cell.length_a   1.000
_cell.length_b   1.000
_cell.length_c   1.000
_cell.angle_alpha   90.00
_cell.angle_beta   90.00
_cell.angle_gamma   90.00
#
_symmetry.space_group_name_H-M   'P 1'
#
loop_
_entity.id
_entity.type
_entity.pdbx_description
1 polymer ?
#
loop_
_entity_poly.entity_id
_entity_poly.type
_entity_poly.pdbx_seq_one_letter_code
_entity_poly.pdbx_strand_id
1 'polypeptide(L)' 'MDNIVEQEHRNIKRIVKPMMRFKSFNTARRTLSGIEAMDMICKEQVNGIAQGNIVSQAGFIEAIFGVTA' A
#
# COMPACT_ATOMS: atom_id res chain seq x y z
N MET A 1 15.61 0.44 23.82
CA MET A 1 15.08 -0.92 23.51
C MET A 1 13.65 -0.71 23.10
N ASP A 2 13.54 -0.19 21.88
CA ASP A 2 12.38 0.52 21.38
C ASP A 2 11.47 -0.50 20.74
N ASN A 3 10.56 -0.95 21.61
CA ASN A 3 9.79 -2.17 21.48
C ASN A 3 9.04 -2.19 20.13
N ILE A 4 9.19 -3.28 19.38
CA ILE A 4 8.49 -3.52 18.10
C ILE A 4 6.99 -3.20 18.19
N VAL A 5 6.39 -3.46 19.35
CA VAL A 5 4.98 -3.13 19.66
C VAL A 5 4.69 -1.62 19.66
N GLU A 6 5.60 -0.81 20.21
CA GLU A 6 5.51 0.66 20.19
C GLU A 6 5.61 1.18 18.74
N GLN A 7 6.46 0.56 17.93
CA GLN A 7 6.61 0.92 16.51
C GLN A 7 5.39 0.53 15.69
N GLU A 8 4.83 -0.67 15.91
CA GLU A 8 3.60 -1.12 15.26
C GLU A 8 2.42 -0.22 15.63
N HIS A 9 2.24 0.10 16.91
CA HIS A 9 1.21 1.05 17.32
C HIS A 9 1.39 2.42 16.66
N ARG A 10 2.63 2.89 16.48
CA ARG A 10 2.93 4.15 15.78
C ARG A 10 2.60 4.05 14.29
N ASN A 11 2.88 2.91 13.66
CA ASN A 11 2.53 2.64 12.26
C ASN A 11 1.02 2.60 12.07
N ILE A 12 0.30 1.84 12.91
CA ILE A 12 -1.17 1.76 12.88
C ILE A 12 -1.78 3.15 13.10
N LYS A 13 -1.29 3.95 14.07
CA LYS A 13 -1.77 5.32 14.29
C LYS A 13 -1.46 6.24 13.11
N ARG A 14 -0.28 6.13 12.49
CA ARG A 14 0.10 6.89 11.30
C ARG A 14 -0.78 6.57 10.09
N ILE A 15 -1.24 5.32 10.00
CA ILE A 15 -2.13 4.82 8.97
C ILE A 15 -3.58 5.26 9.25
N VAL A 16 -4.10 5.08 10.48
CA VAL A 16 -5.49 5.40 10.86
C VAL A 16 -5.79 6.91 10.97
N LYS A 17 -4.81 7.73 11.37
CA LYS A 17 -5.00 9.19 11.52
C LYS A 17 -5.39 9.92 10.22
N PRO A 18 -4.76 9.67 9.06
CA PRO A 18 -5.27 10.16 7.78
C PRO A 18 -6.54 9.42 7.36
N MET A 19 -6.79 8.17 7.81
CA MET A 19 -8.05 7.49 7.51
C MET A 19 -9.29 8.16 8.06
N MET A 20 -9.21 8.75 9.26
CA MET A 20 -10.30 9.55 9.82
C MET A 20 -10.66 10.79 8.97
N ARG A 21 -9.75 11.24 8.10
CA ARG A 21 -10.02 12.33 7.15
C ARG A 21 -10.62 11.83 5.82
N PHE A 22 -10.64 10.52 5.56
CA PHE A 22 -11.33 9.97 4.40
C PHE A 22 -12.83 9.89 4.68
N LYS A 23 -13.65 10.27 3.68
CA LYS A 23 -15.12 10.25 3.78
C LYS A 23 -15.72 8.84 3.95
N SER A 24 -14.96 7.77 3.66
CA SER A 24 -15.41 6.39 3.84
C SER A 24 -14.27 5.42 4.12
N PHE A 25 -14.58 4.32 4.81
CA PHE A 25 -13.65 3.22 5.06
C PHE A 25 -13.16 2.56 3.76
N ASN A 26 -14.01 2.51 2.72
CA ASN A 26 -13.62 1.97 1.41
C ASN A 26 -12.55 2.83 0.73
N THR A 27 -12.67 4.16 0.79
CA THR A 27 -11.64 5.08 0.30
C THR A 27 -10.34 4.92 1.08
N ALA A 28 -10.46 4.80 2.40
CA ALA A 28 -9.33 4.59 3.29
C ALA A 28 -8.55 3.30 3.01
N ARG A 29 -9.27 2.19 2.84
CA ARG A 29 -8.73 0.87 2.49
C ARG A 29 -8.03 0.90 1.14
N ARG A 30 -8.64 1.50 0.11
CA ARG A 30 -8.02 1.66 -1.22
C ARG A 30 -6.71 2.44 -1.15
N THR A 31 -6.67 3.55 -0.41
CA THR A 31 -5.44 4.32 -0.23
C THR A 31 -4.35 3.51 0.46
N LEU A 32 -4.68 2.74 1.51
CA LEU A 32 -3.72 1.90 2.20
C LEU A 32 -3.17 0.80 1.28
N SER A 33 -4.04 0.09 0.56
CA SER A 33 -3.61 -0.94 -0.40
C SER A 33 -2.73 -0.36 -1.52
N GLY A 34 -2.94 0.90 -1.92
CA GLY A 34 -2.04 1.60 -2.84
C GLY A 34 -0.66 1.87 -2.26
N ILE A 35 -0.60 2.33 -1.01
CA ILE A 35 0.67 2.57 -0.32
C ILE A 35 1.46 1.27 -0.17
N GLU A 36 0.79 0.19 0.23
CA GLU A 36 1.39 -1.15 0.36
C GLU A 36 1.84 -1.70 -1.00
N ALA A 37 1.04 -1.51 -2.06
CA ALA A 37 1.43 -1.89 -3.42
C ALA A 37 2.69 -1.14 -3.88
N MET A 38 2.78 0.16 -3.64
CA MET A 38 3.97 0.94 -3.97
C MET A 38 5.19 0.51 -3.16
N ASP A 39 5.01 0.20 -1.87
CA ASP A 39 6.08 -0.28 -1.01
C ASP A 39 6.61 -1.66 -1.46
N MET A 40 5.71 -2.58 -1.86
CA MET A 40 6.08 -3.89 -2.42
C MET A 40 6.86 -3.77 -3.74
N ILE A 41 6.45 -2.84 -4.62
CA ILE A 41 7.15 -2.56 -5.88
C ILE A 41 8.53 -1.95 -5.62
N CYS A 42 8.61 -0.93 -4.74
CA CYS A 42 9.86 -0.27 -4.41
C CYS A 42 10.88 -1.20 -3.74
N LYS A 43 10.40 -2.19 -2.98
CA LYS A 43 11.23 -3.20 -2.30
C LYS A 43 11.55 -4.42 -3.15
N GLU A 44 11.13 -4.46 -4.43
CA GLU A 44 11.29 -5.61 -5.33
C GLU A 44 10.72 -6.93 -4.77
N GLN A 45 9.74 -6.83 -3.86
CA GLN A 45 9.16 -8.01 -3.20
C GLN A 45 8.19 -8.77 -4.12
N VAL A 46 7.82 -8.19 -5.25
CA VAL A 46 6.93 -8.82 -6.23
C VAL A 46 7.79 -9.50 -7.31
N ASN A 47 7.93 -10.81 -7.20
CA ASN A 47 8.61 -11.64 -8.20
C ASN A 47 7.99 -11.42 -9.60
N GLY A 48 8.79 -10.91 -10.54
CA GLY A 48 8.36 -10.62 -11.92
C GLY A 48 8.07 -9.14 -12.21
N ILE A 49 8.11 -8.25 -11.22
CA ILE A 49 8.05 -6.79 -11.40
C ILE A 49 9.45 -6.23 -11.21
N ALA A 50 10.24 -6.23 -12.27
CA ALA A 50 11.55 -5.55 -12.25
C ALA A 50 11.34 -4.03 -12.09
N GLN A 51 12.14 -3.36 -11.25
CA GLN A 51 12.17 -1.89 -11.20
C GLN A 51 12.40 -1.34 -12.61
N GLY A 52 11.41 -0.61 -13.15
CA GLY A 52 11.46 -0.03 -14.50
C GLY A 52 10.57 -0.72 -15.54
N ASN A 53 10.00 -1.90 -15.26
CA ASN A 53 8.98 -2.50 -16.13
C ASN A 53 7.59 -1.96 -15.78
N ILE A 54 7.27 -0.79 -16.36
CA ILE A 54 6.01 -0.06 -16.15
C ILE A 54 4.78 -0.90 -16.49
N VAL A 55 4.86 -1.79 -17.49
CA VAL A 55 3.74 -2.65 -17.89
C VAL A 55 3.41 -3.67 -16.78
N SER A 56 4.42 -4.29 -16.18
CA SER A 56 4.23 -5.22 -15.07
C SER A 56 3.74 -4.51 -13.79
N GLN A 57 4.20 -3.28 -13.55
CA GLN A 57 3.71 -2.45 -12.44
C GLN A 57 2.25 -2.05 -12.63
N ALA A 58 1.86 -1.64 -13.84
CA ALA A 58 0.49 -1.27 -14.18
C ALA A 58 -0.46 -2.46 -14.02
N GLY A 59 -0.10 -3.64 -14.54
CA GLY A 59 -0.91 -4.85 -14.38
C GLY A 59 -1.07 -5.28 -12.91
N PHE A 60 -0.04 -5.09 -12.08
CA PHE A 60 -0.14 -5.34 -10.64
C PHE A 60 -1.06 -4.35 -9.92
N ILE A 61 -0.98 -3.07 -10.27
CA ILE A 61 -1.88 -2.03 -9.74
C ILE A 61 -3.33 -2.34 -10.15
N GLU A 62 -3.60 -2.70 -11.40
CA GLU A 62 -4.92 -3.11 -11.85
C GLU A 62 -5.46 -4.31 -11.06
N ALA A 63 -4.62 -5.30 -10.78
CA ALA A 63 -4.99 -6.46 -9.96
C ALA A 63 -5.31 -6.08 -8.50
N ILE A 64 -4.56 -5.15 -7.89
CA ILE A 64 -4.79 -4.68 -6.51
C ILE A 64 -6.09 -3.88 -6.42
N PHE A 65 -6.38 -3.04 -7.41
CA PHE A 65 -7.50 -2.11 -7.39
C PHE A 65 -8.76 -2.64 -8.08
N GLY A 66 -8.67 -3.79 -8.77
CA GLY A 66 -9.75 -4.37 -9.55
C GLY A 66 -10.23 -3.42 -10.65
N VAL A 67 -9.31 -2.63 -11.22
CA VAL A 67 -9.61 -1.76 -12.36
C VAL A 67 -9.46 -2.61 -13.61
N THR A 68 -10.54 -3.22 -14.06
CA THR A 68 -10.59 -3.81 -15.40
C THR A 68 -10.77 -2.67 -16.41
N ALA A 69 -9.76 -2.43 -17.23
CA ALA A 69 -9.85 -1.56 -18.40
C ALA A 69 -10.77 -2.18 -19.47
#